data_AF-A0A3D5ZN85-F1
#
_entry.id   AF-A0A3D5ZN85-F1
#
_cell.length_a   1.000
_cell.length_b   1.000
_cell.length_c   1.000
_cell.angle_alpha   90.00
_cell.angle_beta   90.00
_cell.angle_gamma   90.00
#
_symmetry.space_group_name_H-M   'P 1'
#
loop_
_entity.id
_entity.type
_entity.pdbx_description
1 polymer ?
#
loop_
_entity_poly.entity_id
_entity_poly.type
_entity_poly.pdbx_seq_one_letter_code
_entity_poly.pdbx_strand_id
1 'polypeptide(L)'
;MKKDLFAIVVIVALVALVASGTKVQSVDDYYLTHIDDITEDSQTVTISIRCDTILDNWDKLDDSLKSDKYVPADGVILPTFRAVLRKGDTVYDIFSRVTRYSKIVTDCVYTVNYSSVYVKGINHLYEFSCGELSGWMYRVNGVFPGYGCSKYVLKGGDVIEWVYTCDLGRDVGGEFGTAPSVENVCVQQKTDTYTFFYDKIAVVSPPKAAWRRCV
;
A
#
# COMPACT_ATOMS: atom_id res chain seq x y z
N MET A 1 -28.94 56.00 -10.31
CA MET A 1 -28.63 55.73 -8.89
C MET A 1 -29.46 54.58 -8.30
N LYS A 2 -30.81 54.65 -8.21
CA LYS A 2 -31.62 53.54 -7.63
C LYS A 2 -31.73 52.30 -8.54
N LYS A 3 -31.75 52.48 -9.87
CA LYS A 3 -31.86 51.40 -10.86
C LYS A 3 -30.58 50.56 -10.94
N ASP A 4 -29.43 51.22 -10.79
CA ASP A 4 -28.10 50.57 -10.82
C ASP A 4 -27.87 49.75 -9.54
N LEU A 5 -28.35 50.23 -8.39
CA LEU A 5 -28.31 49.49 -7.13
C LEU A 5 -29.18 48.22 -7.17
N PHE A 6 -30.37 48.30 -7.75
CA PHE A 6 -31.26 47.14 -7.89
C PHE A 6 -30.67 46.08 -8.84
N ALA A 7 -30.07 46.52 -9.95
CA ALA A 7 -29.40 45.61 -10.88
C ALA A 7 -28.23 44.85 -10.23
N ILE A 8 -27.43 45.53 -9.39
CA ILE A 8 -26.31 44.89 -8.67
C ILE A 8 -26.83 43.86 -7.66
N VAL A 9 -27.89 44.16 -6.90
CA VAL A 9 -28.47 43.22 -5.93
C VAL A 9 -29.01 41.97 -6.64
N VAL A 10 -29.66 42.12 -7.80
CA VAL A 10 -30.14 40.99 -8.60
C VAL A 10 -28.99 40.14 -9.12
N ILE A 11 -27.90 40.75 -9.58
CA ILE A 11 -26.71 40.00 -10.05
C ILE A 11 -26.05 39.24 -8.91
N VAL A 12 -25.87 39.85 -7.73
CA VAL A 12 -25.29 39.18 -6.56
C VAL A 12 -26.19 38.03 -6.09
N ALA A 13 -27.51 38.23 -6.09
CA ALA A 13 -28.47 37.17 -5.76
C ALA A 13 -28.40 36.02 -6.78
N LEU A 14 -28.30 36.31 -8.08
CA LEU A 14 -28.13 35.29 -9.12
C LEU A 14 -26.81 34.53 -8.97
N VAL A 15 -25.71 35.21 -8.68
CA VAL A 15 -24.40 34.57 -8.41
C VAL A 15 -24.47 33.70 -7.16
N ALA A 16 -25.11 34.15 -6.08
CA ALA A 16 -25.32 33.37 -4.86
C ALA A 16 -26.24 32.15 -5.08
N LEU A 17 -27.22 32.27 -5.97
CA LEU A 17 -28.13 31.17 -6.33
C LEU A 17 -27.42 30.11 -7.18
N VAL A 18 -26.54 30.54 -8.09
CA VAL A 18 -25.67 29.63 -8.85
C VAL A 18 -24.62 28.98 -7.95
N ALA A 19 -24.05 29.72 -7.00
CA ALA A 19 -23.07 29.19 -6.03
C ALA A 19 -23.70 28.23 -5.02
N SER A 20 -24.97 28.43 -4.63
CA SER A 20 -25.67 27.52 -3.70
C SER A 20 -26.27 26.28 -4.38
N GLY A 21 -26.53 26.35 -5.70
CA GLY A 21 -27.03 25.22 -6.50
C GLY A 21 -25.94 24.32 -7.12
N THR A 22 -24.68 24.77 -7.16
CA THR A 22 -23.58 23.98 -7.70
C THR A 22 -22.87 23.23 -6.57
N LYS A 23 -23.19 21.94 -6.41
CA LYS A 23 -22.29 21.01 -5.71
C LYS A 23 -21.05 20.82 -6.59
N VAL A 24 -20.11 21.76 -6.55
CA VAL A 24 -18.80 21.60 -7.20
C VAL A 24 -18.06 20.53 -6.40
N GLN A 25 -18.28 19.26 -6.76
CA GLN A 25 -17.39 18.19 -6.36
C GLN A 25 -16.05 18.48 -7.04
N SER A 26 -14.96 18.51 -6.28
CA SER A 26 -13.64 18.60 -6.89
C SER A 26 -13.44 17.39 -7.80
N VAL A 27 -12.59 17.54 -8.82
CA VAL A 27 -12.22 16.43 -9.72
C VAL A 27 -11.79 15.21 -8.90
N ASP A 28 -11.06 15.45 -7.79
CA ASP A 28 -10.65 14.43 -6.84
C ASP A 28 -11.86 13.73 -6.20
N ASP A 29 -12.84 14.46 -5.65
CA ASP A 29 -14.02 13.88 -4.99
C ASP A 29 -14.89 13.03 -5.93
N TYR A 30 -14.99 13.39 -7.21
CA TYR A 30 -15.73 12.61 -8.20
C TYR A 30 -15.07 11.26 -8.49
N TYR A 31 -13.73 11.20 -8.60
CA TYR A 31 -13.01 9.94 -8.79
C TYR A 31 -12.91 9.09 -7.51
N LEU A 32 -13.02 9.70 -6.33
CA LEU A 32 -13.01 8.99 -5.04
C LEU A 32 -14.32 8.24 -4.75
N THR A 33 -15.46 8.73 -5.25
CA THR A 33 -16.79 8.15 -4.97
C THR A 33 -17.11 6.91 -5.79
N HIS A 34 -16.38 6.65 -6.88
CA HIS A 34 -16.53 5.47 -7.74
C HIS A 34 -15.23 4.68 -7.85
N ILE A 35 -14.32 4.87 -6.89
CA ILE A 35 -12.92 4.52 -7.13
C ILE A 35 -12.77 3.06 -7.49
N ASP A 36 -13.57 2.13 -6.95
CA ASP A 36 -13.43 0.70 -7.16
C ASP A 36 -14.63 -0.06 -6.51
N ASP A 37 -15.84 -0.01 -7.11
CA ASP A 37 -16.95 -0.88 -6.67
C ASP A 37 -16.51 -2.35 -6.82
N ILE A 38 -16.33 -3.04 -5.68
CA ILE A 38 -15.95 -4.46 -5.68
C ILE A 38 -17.18 -5.27 -6.07
N THR A 39 -17.22 -5.71 -7.32
CA THR A 39 -18.19 -6.72 -7.79
C THR A 39 -17.68 -8.14 -7.50
N GLU A 40 -18.54 -9.15 -7.55
CA GLU A 40 -18.14 -10.56 -7.34
C GLU A 40 -17.05 -11.02 -8.33
N ASP A 41 -17.04 -10.45 -9.54
CA ASP A 41 -16.06 -10.76 -10.59
C ASP A 41 -14.78 -9.93 -10.51
N SER A 42 -14.70 -8.96 -9.58
CA SER A 42 -13.54 -8.07 -9.46
C SER A 42 -12.35 -8.82 -8.86
N GLN A 43 -11.21 -8.80 -9.56
CA GLN A 43 -9.95 -9.13 -8.92
C GLN A 43 -9.60 -8.05 -7.91
N THR A 44 -9.11 -8.44 -6.74
CA THR A 44 -8.74 -7.52 -5.67
C THR A 44 -7.38 -7.86 -5.11
N VAL A 45 -6.71 -6.84 -4.59
CA VAL A 45 -5.51 -6.96 -3.77
C VAL A 45 -5.76 -6.31 -2.42
N THR A 46 -4.89 -6.59 -1.44
CA THR A 46 -4.91 -5.89 -0.15
C THR A 46 -3.65 -5.06 0.02
N ILE A 47 -3.77 -3.89 0.64
CA ILE A 47 -2.65 -3.02 0.99
C ILE A 47 -2.74 -2.58 2.44
N SER A 48 -1.62 -2.52 3.15
CA SER A 48 -1.50 -1.88 4.47
C SER A 48 -0.24 -1.04 4.56
N ILE A 49 -0.26 -0.03 5.43
CA ILE A 49 0.88 0.86 5.69
C ILE A 49 1.07 0.95 7.21
N ARG A 50 2.26 0.57 7.68
CA ARG A 50 2.57 0.54 9.12
C ARG A 50 3.96 1.09 9.44
N CYS A 51 4.10 1.65 10.64
CA CYS A 51 5.35 2.23 11.16
C CYS A 51 5.74 1.66 12.54
N ASP A 52 5.45 0.38 12.78
CA ASP A 52 5.62 -0.28 14.09
C ASP A 52 7.02 -0.10 14.70
N THR A 53 8.05 -0.20 13.87
CA THR A 53 9.47 -0.11 14.29
C THR A 53 9.82 1.21 14.96
N ILE A 54 9.08 2.29 14.68
CA ILE A 54 9.27 3.60 15.30
C ILE A 54 8.91 3.54 16.79
N LEU A 55 7.93 2.73 17.19
CA LEU A 55 7.51 2.61 18.59
C LEU A 55 8.65 2.08 19.47
N ASP A 56 9.50 1.20 18.92
CA ASP A 56 10.69 0.66 19.59
C ASP A 56 11.93 1.55 19.43
N ASN A 57 11.86 2.60 18.60
CA ASN A 57 12.96 3.53 18.29
C ASN A 57 12.56 4.99 18.52
N TRP A 58 11.66 5.24 19.46
CA TRP A 58 11.07 6.56 19.69
C TRP A 58 12.13 7.64 19.99
N ASP A 59 13.23 7.29 20.64
CA ASP A 59 14.35 8.17 20.94
C ASP A 59 15.02 8.74 19.68
N LYS A 60 15.07 7.97 18.59
CA LYS A 60 15.69 8.34 17.32
C LYS A 60 14.78 9.11 16.37
N LEU A 61 13.47 9.10 16.64
CA LEU A 61 12.50 9.85 15.84
C LEU A 61 12.78 11.36 15.96
N ASP A 62 12.66 12.08 14.85
CA ASP A 62 12.69 13.55 14.85
C ASP A 62 11.66 14.10 15.86
N ASP A 63 12.10 15.03 16.71
CA ASP A 63 11.27 15.59 17.79
C ASP A 63 9.97 16.22 17.27
N SER A 64 9.96 16.76 16.06
CA SER A 64 8.76 17.37 15.44
C SER A 64 7.70 16.35 15.05
N LEU A 65 8.06 15.06 14.97
CA LEU A 65 7.19 13.95 14.56
C LEU A 65 6.70 13.11 15.75
N LYS A 66 7.18 13.38 16.97
CA LYS A 66 6.81 12.69 18.22
C LYS A 66 5.40 13.02 18.70
N SER A 67 4.40 12.61 17.93
CA SER A 67 2.99 12.73 18.31
C SER A 67 2.12 11.70 17.61
N ASP A 68 1.00 11.37 18.24
CA ASP A 68 -0.02 10.44 17.72
C ASP A 68 -0.61 10.86 16.35
N LYS A 69 -0.43 12.13 15.97
CA LYS A 69 -0.83 12.64 14.65
C LYS A 69 -0.03 12.00 13.52
N TYR A 70 1.26 11.71 13.74
CA TYR A 70 2.16 11.18 12.72
C TYR A 70 2.48 9.70 12.94
N VAL A 71 2.57 9.28 14.22
CA VAL A 71 2.84 7.90 14.61
C VAL A 71 1.69 7.41 15.48
N PRO A 72 0.71 6.68 14.92
CA PRO A 72 -0.36 6.06 15.70
C PRO A 72 0.21 5.13 16.78
N ALA A 73 -0.47 5.05 17.92
CA ALA A 73 -0.01 4.25 19.06
C ALA A 73 0.11 2.74 18.76
N ASP A 74 -0.62 2.25 17.75
CA ASP A 74 -0.57 0.87 17.26
C ASP A 74 0.29 0.71 15.99
N GLY A 75 0.94 1.78 15.53
CA GLY A 75 1.77 1.81 14.32
C GLY A 75 0.97 1.73 13.01
N VAL A 76 -0.36 1.72 13.04
CA VAL A 76 -1.18 1.50 11.84
C VAL A 76 -1.59 2.83 11.19
N ILE A 77 -0.90 3.20 10.11
CA ILE A 77 -1.24 4.41 9.32
C ILE A 77 -2.40 4.11 8.36
N LEU A 78 -2.36 2.95 7.71
CA LEU A 78 -3.45 2.44 6.88
C LEU A 78 -3.72 0.99 7.30
N PRO A 79 -4.90 0.69 7.88
CA PRO A 79 -5.30 -0.68 8.15
C PRO A 79 -5.43 -1.44 6.83
N THR A 80 -5.53 -2.78 6.88
CA THR A 80 -5.70 -3.59 5.67
C THR A 80 -6.87 -3.08 4.83
N PHE A 81 -6.54 -2.55 3.66
CA PHE A 81 -7.46 -1.95 2.72
C PHE A 81 -7.56 -2.84 1.49
N ARG A 82 -8.78 -3.20 1.10
CA ARG A 82 -9.03 -4.00 -0.10
C ARG A 82 -9.28 -3.07 -1.28
N ALA A 83 -8.45 -3.17 -2.32
CA ALA A 83 -8.56 -2.39 -3.54
C ALA A 83 -8.89 -3.29 -4.73
N VAL A 84 -9.68 -2.79 -5.68
CA VAL A 84 -9.87 -3.49 -6.96
C VAL A 84 -8.57 -3.43 -7.74
N LEU A 85 -8.21 -4.54 -8.37
CA LEU A 85 -7.06 -4.68 -9.22
C LEU A 85 -7.48 -4.50 -10.68
N ARG A 86 -6.86 -3.54 -11.37
CA ARG A 86 -7.05 -3.33 -12.80
C ARG A 86 -5.94 -4.01 -13.58
N LYS A 87 -6.21 -4.30 -14.84
CA LYS A 87 -5.23 -4.95 -15.72
C LYS A 87 -3.98 -4.08 -15.83
N GLY A 88 -2.84 -4.63 -15.41
CA GLY A 88 -1.54 -3.97 -15.47
C GLY A 88 -1.24 -3.05 -14.29
N ASP A 89 -2.12 -2.96 -13.29
CA ASP A 89 -1.84 -2.19 -12.06
C ASP A 89 -0.55 -2.71 -11.41
N THR A 90 0.29 -1.76 -11.03
CA THR A 90 1.51 -2.02 -10.27
C THR A 90 1.30 -1.78 -8.78
N VAL A 91 2.27 -2.17 -7.95
CA VAL A 91 2.28 -1.80 -6.52
C VAL A 91 2.16 -0.29 -6.35
N TYR A 92 2.84 0.50 -7.18
CA TYR A 92 2.73 1.96 -7.12
C TYR A 92 1.33 2.46 -7.49
N ASP A 93 0.67 1.88 -8.50
CA ASP A 93 -0.66 2.33 -8.92
C ASP A 93 -1.70 2.10 -7.81
N ILE A 94 -1.67 0.93 -7.17
CA ILE A 94 -2.53 0.63 -6.01
C ILE A 94 -2.18 1.54 -4.84
N PHE A 95 -0.90 1.67 -4.50
CA PHE A 95 -0.45 2.54 -3.43
C PHE A 95 -0.93 3.98 -3.63
N SER A 96 -0.67 4.56 -4.79
CA SER A 96 -1.00 5.94 -5.12
C SER A 96 -2.51 6.19 -5.17
N ARG A 97 -3.30 5.19 -5.59
CA ARG A 97 -4.77 5.24 -5.59
C ARG A 97 -5.32 5.22 -4.16
N VAL A 98 -4.85 4.28 -3.33
CA VAL A 98 -5.34 4.09 -1.96
C VAL A 98 -4.91 5.23 -1.05
N THR A 99 -3.67 5.73 -1.13
CA THR A 99 -3.24 6.85 -0.27
C THR A 99 -3.95 8.15 -0.60
N ARG A 100 -4.23 8.42 -1.88
CA ARG A 100 -5.10 9.54 -2.28
C ARG A 100 -6.52 9.41 -1.71
N TYR A 101 -7.09 8.20 -1.77
CA TYR A 101 -8.40 7.92 -1.20
C TYR A 101 -8.46 8.12 0.30
N SER A 102 -7.47 7.59 1.02
CA SER A 102 -7.36 7.71 2.48
C SER A 102 -6.82 9.07 2.95
N LYS A 103 -6.56 10.01 2.02
CA LYS A 103 -5.99 11.34 2.31
C LYS A 103 -4.67 11.28 3.08
N ILE A 104 -3.87 10.25 2.82
CA ILE A 104 -2.53 10.06 3.39
C ILE A 104 -1.54 10.83 2.52
N VAL A 105 -0.80 11.75 3.14
CA VAL A 105 0.24 12.54 2.46
C VAL A 105 1.40 11.62 2.07
N THR A 106 1.81 11.67 0.80
CA THR A 106 2.94 10.89 0.28
C THR A 106 3.87 11.77 -0.53
N ASP A 107 5.18 11.54 -0.42
CA ASP A 107 6.20 12.14 -1.28
C ASP A 107 6.92 11.05 -2.07
N CYS A 108 6.80 11.11 -3.38
CA CYS A 108 7.31 10.12 -4.32
C CYS A 108 8.07 10.82 -5.44
N VAL A 109 9.20 10.26 -5.87
CA VAL A 109 9.99 10.79 -6.98
C VAL A 109 10.35 9.67 -7.95
N TYR A 110 10.25 9.94 -9.25
CA TYR A 110 10.77 9.00 -10.25
C TYR A 110 12.29 9.09 -10.28
N THR A 111 12.97 7.96 -10.10
CA THR A 111 14.43 7.88 -10.12
C THR A 111 14.90 7.13 -11.36
N VAL A 112 15.64 7.83 -12.23
CA VAL A 112 16.18 7.25 -13.47
C VAL A 112 17.06 6.03 -13.18
N ASN A 113 17.92 6.10 -12.15
CA ASN A 113 18.82 5.01 -11.76
C ASN A 113 18.08 3.71 -11.41
N TYR A 114 16.89 3.81 -10.81
CA TYR A 114 16.05 2.67 -10.48
C TYR A 114 15.03 2.33 -11.57
N SER A 115 14.88 3.22 -12.57
CA SER A 115 13.82 3.19 -13.58
C SER A 115 12.45 2.92 -12.95
N SER A 116 12.21 3.53 -11.78
CA SER A 116 11.05 3.30 -10.95
C SER A 116 10.79 4.46 -10.00
N VAL A 117 9.62 4.46 -9.38
CA VAL A 117 9.23 5.43 -8.36
C VAL A 117 9.87 5.05 -7.02
N TYR A 118 10.57 6.01 -6.41
CA TYR A 118 11.07 5.96 -5.05
C TYR A 118 10.09 6.69 -4.12
N VAL A 119 9.62 6.00 -3.08
CA VAL A 119 8.71 6.55 -2.08
C VAL A 119 9.54 7.07 -0.91
N LYS A 120 9.72 8.39 -0.83
CA LYS A 120 10.54 9.05 0.18
C LYS A 120 9.82 9.16 1.51
N GLY A 121 8.50 9.37 1.50
CA GLY A 121 7.75 9.58 2.72
C GLY A 121 6.28 9.26 2.59
N ILE A 122 5.71 8.81 3.71
CA ILE A 122 4.30 8.47 3.89
C ILE A 122 3.87 9.00 5.26
N ASN A 123 2.75 9.71 5.32
CA ASN A 123 2.22 10.32 6.55
C ASN A 123 3.24 11.21 7.30
N HIS A 124 4.00 12.02 6.56
CA HIS A 124 5.08 12.87 7.07
C HIS A 124 6.29 12.14 7.67
N LEU A 125 6.31 10.82 7.68
CA LEU A 125 7.48 10.02 8.03
C LEU A 125 8.30 9.83 6.76
N TYR A 126 9.49 10.41 6.71
CA TYR A 126 10.39 10.34 5.57
C TYR A 126 11.50 9.32 5.80
N GLU A 127 12.27 9.01 4.76
CA GLU A 127 13.63 8.51 4.93
C GLU A 127 14.38 9.40 5.93
N PHE A 128 15.17 8.76 6.77
CA PHE A 128 15.98 9.41 7.82
C PHE A 128 15.22 10.01 9.01
N SER A 129 13.87 10.00 9.03
CA SER A 129 13.10 10.55 10.15
C SER A 129 13.31 9.82 11.48
N CYS A 130 13.77 8.56 11.46
CA CYS A 130 14.09 7.78 12.66
C CYS A 130 15.54 7.24 12.62
N GLY A 131 16.48 8.12 12.23
CA GLY A 131 17.91 7.83 12.10
C GLY A 131 18.33 7.53 10.65
N GLU A 132 19.64 7.57 10.37
CA GLU A 132 20.22 7.52 9.01
C GLU A 132 19.92 6.23 8.22
N LEU A 133 19.49 5.17 8.90
CA LEU A 133 19.16 3.88 8.32
C LEU A 133 17.64 3.67 8.13
N SER A 134 16.85 4.71 8.38
CA SER A 134 15.40 4.64 8.38
C SER A 134 14.77 5.00 7.03
N GLY A 135 13.64 4.37 6.72
CA GLY A 135 12.92 4.62 5.47
C GLY A 135 11.78 3.64 5.20
N TRP A 136 11.16 3.78 4.04
CA TRP A 136 10.02 2.95 3.62
C TRP A 136 10.45 1.78 2.76
N MET A 137 9.97 0.59 3.10
CA MET A 137 10.12 -0.62 2.31
C MET A 137 8.74 -1.18 1.96
N TYR A 138 8.65 -1.83 0.80
CA TYR A 138 7.44 -2.57 0.41
C TYR A 138 7.77 -4.05 0.25
N ARG A 139 6.80 -4.89 0.62
CA ARG A 139 6.83 -6.31 0.34
C ARG A 139 5.50 -6.75 -0.27
N VAL A 140 5.57 -7.82 -1.06
CA VAL A 140 4.39 -8.47 -1.65
C VAL A 140 4.39 -9.92 -1.23
N ASN A 141 3.29 -10.37 -0.62
CA ASN A 141 3.13 -11.71 -0.07
C ASN A 141 4.29 -12.09 0.88
N GLY A 142 4.72 -11.15 1.73
CA GLY A 142 5.82 -11.34 2.68
C GLY A 142 7.24 -11.23 2.10
N VAL A 143 7.39 -11.03 0.79
CA VAL A 143 8.71 -10.98 0.13
C VAL A 143 9.04 -9.56 -0.33
N PHE A 144 10.26 -9.10 -0.02
CA PHE A 144 10.80 -7.82 -0.52
C PHE A 144 11.36 -8.01 -1.96
N PRO A 145 10.74 -7.45 -3.01
CA PRO A 145 11.09 -7.83 -4.38
C PRO A 145 12.47 -7.38 -4.88
N GLY A 146 13.17 -6.50 -4.16
CA GLY A 146 14.51 -6.02 -4.53
C GLY A 146 14.56 -5.08 -5.74
N TYR A 147 13.41 -4.67 -6.27
CA TYR A 147 13.27 -3.66 -7.33
C TYR A 147 12.12 -2.70 -7.02
N GLY A 148 11.98 -1.61 -7.76
CA GLY A 148 11.01 -0.55 -7.43
C GLY A 148 9.54 -0.91 -7.67
N CYS A 149 8.66 -0.31 -6.85
CA CYS A 149 7.23 -0.65 -6.77
C CYS A 149 6.44 -0.35 -8.05
N SER A 150 6.88 0.60 -8.87
CA SER A 150 6.23 0.90 -10.16
C SER A 150 6.54 -0.11 -11.27
N LYS A 151 7.36 -1.13 -10.98
CA LYS A 151 7.69 -2.21 -11.92
C LYS A 151 7.03 -3.54 -11.53
N TYR A 152 6.54 -3.66 -10.29
CA TYR A 152 5.88 -4.87 -9.82
C TYR A 152 4.43 -4.86 -10.30
N VAL A 153 4.14 -5.64 -11.35
CA VAL A 153 2.77 -5.85 -11.83
C VAL A 153 2.06 -6.86 -10.93
N LEU A 154 0.92 -6.47 -10.39
CA LEU A 154 0.17 -7.27 -9.42
C LEU A 154 -0.72 -8.32 -10.08
N LYS A 155 -1.05 -9.34 -9.31
CA LYS A 155 -2.09 -10.33 -9.63
C LYS A 155 -3.17 -10.35 -8.54
N GLY A 156 -4.35 -10.84 -8.91
CA GLY A 156 -5.46 -10.96 -7.96
C GLY A 156 -5.06 -11.78 -6.73
N GLY A 157 -5.38 -11.25 -5.55
CA GLY A 157 -5.08 -11.85 -4.25
C GLY A 157 -3.72 -11.46 -3.66
N ASP A 158 -2.89 -10.67 -4.36
CA ASP A 158 -1.63 -10.19 -3.79
C ASP A 158 -1.86 -9.33 -2.53
N VAL A 159 -0.97 -9.53 -1.55
CA VAL A 159 -0.93 -8.78 -0.30
C VAL A 159 0.27 -7.83 -0.33
N ILE A 160 0.01 -6.53 -0.34
CA ILE A 160 0.99 -5.45 -0.37
C ILE A 160 1.14 -4.90 1.05
N GLU A 161 2.37 -4.78 1.52
CA GLU A 161 2.65 -4.18 2.81
C GLU A 161 3.74 -3.12 2.65
N TRP A 162 3.45 -1.91 3.09
CA TRP A 162 4.45 -0.86 3.28
C TRP A 162 4.81 -0.80 4.76
N VAL A 163 6.10 -0.98 5.04
CA VAL A 163 6.64 -1.02 6.40
C VAL A 163 7.74 0.03 6.52
N TYR A 164 7.75 0.74 7.65
CA TYR A 164 8.85 1.61 8.00
C TYR A 164 9.95 0.80 8.67
N THR A 165 11.19 0.98 8.24
CA THR A 165 12.39 0.42 8.88
C THR A 165 13.13 1.54 9.59
N CYS A 166 13.77 1.22 10.71
CA CYS A 166 14.76 2.02 11.41
C CYS A 166 16.19 1.45 11.26
N ASP A 167 16.35 0.28 10.62
CA ASP A 167 17.62 -0.45 10.55
C ASP A 167 17.96 -1.09 9.18
N LEU A 168 17.72 -0.36 8.08
CA LEU A 168 17.90 -0.86 6.69
C LEU A 168 17.25 -2.23 6.46
N GLY A 169 16.02 -2.43 6.93
CA GLY A 169 15.23 -3.63 6.68
C GLY A 169 15.43 -4.76 7.70
N ARG A 170 16.52 -4.77 8.46
CA ARG A 170 16.84 -5.87 9.40
C ARG A 170 15.78 -6.06 10.48
N ASP A 171 15.14 -4.98 10.89
CA ASP A 171 14.07 -4.91 11.86
C ASP A 171 12.69 -5.29 11.30
N VAL A 172 12.54 -5.37 9.98
CA VAL A 172 11.28 -5.75 9.29
C VAL A 172 11.42 -7.04 8.47
N GLY A 173 12.53 -7.77 8.64
CA GLY A 173 12.81 -9.04 7.96
C GLY A 173 13.28 -8.89 6.50
N GLY A 174 13.73 -7.69 6.12
CA GLY A 174 14.37 -7.43 4.83
C GLY A 174 15.90 -7.41 4.98
N GLU A 175 16.59 -8.33 4.33
CA GLU A 175 18.06 -8.27 4.25
C GLU A 175 18.48 -7.38 3.08
N PHE A 176 19.24 -6.32 3.36
CA PHE A 176 19.90 -5.54 2.31
C PHE A 176 21.06 -6.36 1.72
N GLY A 177 20.99 -6.71 0.42
CA GLY A 177 22.11 -7.29 -0.34
C GLY A 177 22.05 -8.79 -0.60
N THR A 178 21.05 -9.51 -0.09
CA THR A 178 20.76 -10.89 -0.51
C THR A 178 19.56 -10.88 -1.46
N ALA A 179 19.79 -11.22 -2.72
CA ALA A 179 18.68 -11.58 -3.61
C ALA A 179 17.91 -12.72 -2.94
N PRO A 180 16.56 -12.76 -3.01
CA PRO A 180 15.80 -13.81 -2.36
C PRO A 180 16.29 -15.16 -2.88
N SER A 181 16.89 -15.96 -2.00
CA SER A 181 17.12 -17.38 -2.28
C SER A 181 15.73 -18.01 -2.36
N VAL A 182 15.41 -18.56 -3.53
CA VAL A 182 14.13 -19.21 -3.89
C VAL A 182 13.80 -20.45 -3.05
N GLU A 183 14.42 -20.65 -1.89
CA GLU A 183 14.31 -21.90 -1.12
C GLU A 183 13.23 -21.85 -0.02
N ASN A 184 12.69 -20.67 0.35
CA ASN A 184 11.74 -20.58 1.47
C ASN A 184 10.34 -20.04 1.13
N VAL A 185 9.95 -19.97 -0.15
CA VAL A 185 8.57 -19.55 -0.55
C VAL A 185 7.51 -20.65 -0.34
N CYS A 186 7.91 -21.86 0.09
CA CYS A 186 6.97 -22.97 0.32
C CYS A 186 6.49 -23.12 1.77
N VAL A 187 6.03 -22.07 2.46
CA VAL A 187 5.16 -22.20 3.65
C VAL A 187 4.31 -20.92 3.74
N GLN A 188 3.06 -20.88 3.29
CA GLN A 188 1.87 -21.20 4.08
C GLN A 188 0.66 -21.28 3.11
N GLN A 189 0.50 -22.38 2.37
CA GLN A 189 -0.84 -22.75 1.88
C GLN A 189 -1.31 -23.91 2.74
N LYS A 190 -2.16 -23.56 3.71
CA LYS A 190 -2.96 -24.50 4.49
C LYS A 190 -3.78 -25.33 3.50
N THR A 191 -3.41 -26.59 3.33
CA THR A 191 -4.10 -27.55 2.47
C THR A 191 -5.41 -27.97 3.13
N ASP A 192 -6.47 -27.20 2.89
CA ASP A 192 -7.82 -27.70 3.11
C ASP A 192 -8.19 -28.59 1.90
N THR A 193 -8.10 -29.90 2.12
CA THR A 193 -8.50 -30.96 1.20
C THR A 193 -9.98 -30.82 0.81
N TYR A 194 -10.25 -30.59 -0.48
CA TYR A 194 -11.52 -30.95 -1.12
C TYR A 194 -11.28 -32.13 -2.06
N THR A 195 -11.74 -33.31 -1.64
CA THR A 195 -11.77 -34.53 -2.47
C THR A 195 -12.88 -34.42 -3.51
N PHE A 196 -12.50 -34.36 -4.78
CA PHE A 196 -13.37 -34.76 -5.88
C PHE A 196 -12.98 -36.18 -6.31
N PHE A 197 -13.95 -37.10 -6.15
CA PHE A 197 -13.90 -38.47 -6.64
C PHE A 197 -13.94 -38.49 -8.17
N TYR A 198 -13.05 -39.25 -8.82
CA TYR A 198 -13.38 -40.15 -9.93
C TYR A 198 -12.24 -41.17 -10.16
N ASP A 199 -12.58 -42.43 -9.88
CA ASP A 199 -12.16 -43.71 -10.46
C ASP A 199 -10.72 -43.99 -10.96
N LYS A 200 -10.20 -45.11 -10.40
CA LYS A 200 -9.41 -46.21 -11.01
C LYS A 200 -7.86 -46.16 -11.01
N ILE A 201 -7.36 -47.04 -10.12
CA ILE A 201 -6.35 -48.11 -10.31
C ILE A 201 -4.90 -47.84 -9.83
N ALA A 202 -4.46 -48.84 -9.07
CA ALA A 202 -3.11 -49.29 -8.72
C ALA A 202 -2.45 -48.73 -7.45
N VAL A 203 -2.48 -49.62 -6.46
CA VAL A 203 -1.70 -49.67 -5.21
C VAL A 203 -0.20 -49.71 -5.52
N VAL A 204 0.57 -48.75 -4.97
CA VAL A 204 1.98 -48.96 -4.61
C VAL A 204 2.23 -48.28 -3.26
N SER A 205 2.60 -49.10 -2.28
CA SER A 205 3.00 -48.73 -0.91
C SER A 205 4.29 -47.89 -0.89
N PRO A 206 4.50 -47.00 0.12
CA PRO A 206 5.58 -46.02 0.11
C PRO A 206 6.90 -46.59 0.64
N PRO A 207 8.07 -46.23 0.09
CA PRO A 207 9.33 -46.35 0.80
C PRO A 207 9.56 -45.15 1.71
N LYS A 208 9.99 -45.50 2.92
CA LYS A 208 10.27 -44.65 4.08
C LYS A 208 11.28 -43.53 3.79
N ALA A 209 11.05 -42.42 4.48
CA ALA A 209 11.91 -41.25 4.56
C ALA A 209 13.40 -41.60 4.76
N ALA A 210 14.25 -40.96 3.96
CA ALA A 210 15.68 -40.88 4.20
C ALA A 210 16.08 -39.40 4.23
N TRP A 211 16.32 -38.89 5.44
CA TRP A 211 16.95 -37.60 5.66
C TRP A 211 18.40 -37.68 5.17
N ARG A 212 18.84 -36.73 4.34
CA ARG A 212 20.27 -36.51 4.07
C ARG A 212 20.63 -35.07 4.43
N ARG A 213 21.72 -34.96 5.18
CA ARG A 213 22.40 -33.75 5.64
C ARG A 213 22.72 -32.81 4.47
N CYS A 214 22.49 -31.52 4.70
CA CYS A 214 23.03 -30.41 3.94
C CYS A 214 24.56 -30.50 3.84
N VAL A 215 25.09 -30.15 2.66
CA VAL A 215 26.40 -29.53 2.47
C VAL A 215 26.13 -28.16 1.86
#